data_AF-A0A8R7U1A0-F1
#
_entry.id   AF-A0A8R7U1A0-F1
#
_cell.length_a   1.000
_cell.length_b   1.000
_cell.length_c   1.000
_cell.angle_alpha   90.00
_cell.angle_beta   90.00
_cell.angle_gamma   90.00
#
_symmetry.space_group_name_H-M   'P 1'
#
loop_
_entity.id
_entity.type
_entity.pdbx_description
1 polymer ?
#
loop_
_entity_poly.entity_id
_entity_poly.type
_entity_poly.pdbx_seq_one_letter_code
_entity_poly.pdbx_strand_id
1 'polypeptide(L)'
;MACTTKLLSLFILIQLYSVAASNSHAHGDGHGNVTTSYCHPDQAAALLQVKQSFIFDYATTTLPSWQPGTDCCLWEGVGCDDDISSSDGSVTTLDLGGRGLYSYGCHAALFNLTSLRYLDLSLNDFGGSRIPADGFERLSKLTHLNLSYSGFYGQIPIAIGKLTSLISLDLSSLLIWMI
;
A
#
# COMPACT_ATOMS: atom_id res chain seq x y z
N MET A 1 -49.49 -2.36 -13.95
CA MET A 1 -48.44 -1.42 -13.52
C MET A 1 -47.15 -1.85 -14.17
N ALA A 2 -46.63 -1.03 -15.08
CA ALA A 2 -45.38 -1.25 -15.80
C ALA A 2 -44.20 -0.81 -14.93
N CYS A 3 -43.08 -1.54 -14.99
CA CYS A 3 -41.75 -1.03 -14.67
C CYS A 3 -40.71 -1.76 -15.53
N THR A 4 -40.54 -1.24 -16.75
CA THR A 4 -39.33 -1.26 -17.60
C THR A 4 -38.22 -0.49 -16.87
N THR A 5 -36.89 -0.70 -16.93
CA THR A 5 -35.96 -1.33 -17.89
C THR A 5 -34.51 -1.19 -17.34
N LYS A 6 -33.63 -2.17 -17.65
CA LYS A 6 -32.16 -2.11 -17.96
C LYS A 6 -31.20 -1.67 -16.82
N LEU A 7 -29.96 -2.18 -16.69
CA LEU A 7 -28.98 -2.58 -17.71
C LEU A 7 -28.25 -3.91 -17.37
N LEU A 8 -28.05 -4.72 -18.41
CA LEU A 8 -27.03 -5.76 -18.49
C LEU A 8 -25.69 -5.14 -18.90
N SER A 9 -24.64 -5.53 -18.21
CA SER A 9 -23.24 -5.15 -18.41
C SER A 9 -22.68 -5.72 -19.71
N LEU A 10 -21.97 -4.90 -20.49
CA LEU A 10 -21.23 -5.33 -21.68
C LEU A 10 -19.73 -5.11 -21.45
N PHE A 11 -18.97 -6.19 -21.33
CA PHE A 11 -17.51 -6.19 -21.36
C PHE A 11 -17.03 -6.16 -22.82
N ILE A 12 -16.20 -5.18 -23.19
CA ILE A 12 -15.37 -5.26 -24.40
C ILE A 12 -13.95 -4.82 -24.06
N LEU A 13 -13.02 -5.76 -24.23
CA LEU A 13 -11.57 -5.60 -24.16
C LEU A 13 -11.06 -4.83 -25.37
N ILE A 14 -10.26 -3.78 -25.18
CA ILE A 14 -9.29 -3.33 -26.19
C ILE A 14 -7.96 -3.06 -25.50
N GLN A 15 -7.02 -3.98 -25.70
CA GLN A 15 -5.58 -3.77 -25.56
C GLN A 15 -5.09 -3.14 -26.87
N LEU A 16 -4.46 -1.96 -26.81
CA LEU A 16 -3.61 -1.46 -27.88
C LEU A 16 -2.35 -0.87 -27.27
N TYR A 17 -1.26 -1.63 -27.36
CA TYR A 17 0.10 -1.15 -27.27
C TYR A 17 0.55 -0.72 -28.66
N SER A 18 1.09 0.50 -28.81
CA SER A 18 2.50 0.70 -29.24
C SER A 18 2.85 2.18 -29.52
N VAL A 19 3.82 2.66 -28.73
CA VAL A 19 5.00 3.49 -29.04
C VAL A 19 4.84 4.82 -29.80
N ALA A 20 5.18 5.91 -29.11
CA ALA A 20 6.07 6.93 -29.68
C ALA A 20 7.13 7.30 -28.63
N ALA A 21 8.39 7.11 -29.00
CA ALA A 21 9.56 7.53 -28.24
C ALA A 21 9.78 9.05 -28.36
N SER A 22 10.48 9.58 -27.36
CA SER A 22 11.28 10.82 -27.34
C SER A 22 10.56 12.17 -27.48
N ASN A 23 10.65 12.97 -26.39
CA ASN A 23 11.20 14.31 -26.45
C ASN A 23 11.76 14.69 -25.06
N SER A 24 13.07 14.53 -24.88
CA SER A 24 13.81 15.23 -23.84
C SER A 24 14.05 16.66 -24.30
N HIS A 25 13.31 17.61 -23.75
CA HIS A 25 13.70 19.03 -23.77
C HIS A 25 14.44 19.33 -22.48
N ALA A 26 15.76 19.19 -22.52
CA ALA A 26 16.65 19.72 -21.51
C ALA A 26 16.81 21.23 -21.77
N HIS A 27 16.20 22.06 -20.94
CA HIS A 27 16.63 23.44 -20.75
C HIS A 27 17.42 23.47 -19.44
N GLY A 28 18.74 23.58 -19.57
CA GLY A 28 19.64 23.67 -18.42
C GLY A 28 19.71 25.11 -17.95
N ASP A 29 19.29 25.34 -16.71
CA ASP A 29 19.74 26.47 -15.90
C ASP A 29 20.55 25.92 -14.72
N GLY A 30 21.77 26.42 -14.60
CA GLY A 30 22.75 26.00 -13.61
C GLY A 30 22.40 26.46 -12.21
N HIS A 31 21.80 25.58 -11.44
CA HIS A 31 21.95 25.46 -9.99
C HIS A 31 22.16 23.98 -9.68
N GLY A 32 23.09 23.64 -8.77
CA GLY A 32 23.49 22.27 -8.46
C GLY A 32 22.30 21.30 -8.46
N ASN A 33 22.30 20.37 -9.41
CA ASN A 33 21.13 19.58 -9.80
C ASN A 33 20.83 18.55 -8.72
N VAL A 34 20.06 18.95 -7.70
CA VAL A 34 19.41 18.01 -6.79
C VAL A 34 18.39 17.27 -7.65
N THR A 35 18.73 16.06 -8.08
CA THR A 35 17.77 15.15 -8.70
C THR A 35 16.75 14.79 -7.62
N THR A 36 15.62 15.50 -7.60
CA THR A 36 14.47 15.12 -6.79
C THR A 36 13.98 13.78 -7.32
N SER A 37 14.24 12.71 -6.56
CA SER A 37 13.79 11.38 -6.93
C SER A 37 12.33 11.23 -6.54
N TYR A 38 11.48 11.03 -7.54
CA TYR A 38 10.04 10.89 -7.37
C TYR A 38 9.68 9.44 -7.05
N CYS A 39 8.54 9.23 -6.38
CA CYS A 39 8.00 7.90 -6.20
C CYS A 39 7.89 7.11 -7.50
N HIS A 40 8.31 5.84 -7.46
CA HIS A 40 8.18 4.94 -8.58
C HIS A 40 6.70 4.72 -8.98
N PRO A 41 6.36 4.80 -10.28
CA PRO A 41 4.97 4.68 -10.74
C PRO A 41 4.27 3.37 -10.35
N ASP A 42 5.00 2.25 -10.30
CA ASP A 42 4.47 0.95 -9.89
C ASP A 42 4.17 0.88 -8.39
N GLN A 43 4.95 1.56 -7.56
CA GLN A 43 4.69 1.68 -6.11
C GLN A 43 3.49 2.58 -5.84
N ALA A 44 3.39 3.72 -6.54
CA ALA A 44 2.19 4.58 -6.51
C ALA A 44 0.94 3.81 -6.96
N ALA A 45 1.03 3.01 -8.03
CA ALA A 45 -0.07 2.17 -8.50
C ALA A 45 -0.45 1.09 -7.47
N ALA A 46 0.52 0.45 -6.83
CA ALA A 46 0.28 -0.53 -5.78
C ALA A 46 -0.45 0.09 -4.57
N LEU A 47 -0.02 1.27 -4.13
CA LEU A 47 -0.69 2.03 -3.07
C LEU A 47 -2.13 2.40 -3.46
N LEU A 48 -2.37 2.86 -4.69
CA LEU A 48 -3.73 3.15 -5.15
C LEU A 48 -4.64 1.90 -5.16
N GLN A 49 -4.10 0.72 -5.48
CA GLN A 49 -4.84 -0.55 -5.34
C GLN A 49 -5.13 -0.89 -3.87
N VAL A 50 -4.18 -0.65 -2.95
CA VAL A 50 -4.42 -0.80 -1.51
C VAL A 50 -5.54 0.14 -1.06
N LYS A 51 -5.52 1.41 -1.50
CA LYS A 51 -6.59 2.38 -1.19
C LYS A 51 -7.96 1.92 -1.66
N GLN A 52 -8.06 1.31 -2.85
CA GLN A 52 -9.31 0.77 -3.38
C GLN A 52 -9.88 -0.40 -2.57
N SER A 53 -9.07 -1.04 -1.73
CA SER A 53 -9.53 -2.14 -0.86
C SER A 53 -10.21 -1.67 0.42
N PHE A 54 -10.09 -0.38 0.77
CA PHE A 54 -10.73 0.17 1.96
C PHE A 54 -12.15 0.63 1.67
N ILE A 55 -13.03 0.42 2.65
CA ILE A 55 -14.38 0.98 2.68
C ILE A 55 -14.35 2.16 3.64
N PHE A 56 -14.77 3.32 3.14
CA PHE A 56 -14.60 4.59 3.84
C PHE A 56 -15.85 5.07 4.60
N ASP A 57 -16.96 4.33 4.53
CA ASP A 57 -18.25 4.72 5.13
C ASP A 57 -18.17 5.00 6.64
N TYR A 58 -17.19 4.39 7.33
CA TYR A 58 -16.95 4.51 8.77
C TYR A 58 -15.53 4.94 9.12
N ALA A 59 -14.73 5.33 8.12
CA ALA A 59 -13.32 5.66 8.32
C ALA A 59 -13.12 7.11 8.83
N THR A 60 -12.04 7.34 9.57
CA THR A 60 -11.69 8.70 10.04
C THR A 60 -10.94 9.52 8.98
N THR A 61 -10.50 8.89 7.89
CA THR A 61 -9.86 9.51 6.73
C THR A 61 -10.33 8.85 5.43
N THR A 62 -10.28 9.58 4.31
CA THR A 62 -10.46 9.04 2.95
C THR A 62 -9.15 8.93 2.17
N LEU A 63 -8.02 9.11 2.87
CA LEU A 63 -6.68 9.24 2.31
C LEU A 63 -6.63 10.28 1.17
N PRO A 64 -7.07 11.55 1.40
CA PRO A 64 -7.27 12.54 0.34
C PRO A 64 -5.98 12.90 -0.42
N SER A 65 -4.82 12.73 0.21
CA SER A 65 -3.51 12.97 -0.41
C SER A 65 -3.14 11.93 -1.48
N TRP A 66 -3.73 10.72 -1.40
CA TRP A 66 -3.43 9.62 -2.31
C TRP A 66 -4.14 9.82 -3.65
N GLN A 67 -3.48 10.52 -4.57
CA GLN A 67 -4.04 10.95 -5.84
C GLN A 67 -3.21 10.45 -7.04
N PRO A 68 -3.85 9.86 -8.07
CA PRO A 68 -3.15 9.46 -9.30
C PRO A 68 -2.37 10.63 -9.92
N GLY A 69 -1.15 10.36 -10.38
CA GLY A 69 -0.30 11.36 -11.06
C GLY A 69 0.40 12.35 -10.12
N THR A 70 0.28 12.18 -8.81
CA THR A 70 1.06 12.94 -7.80
C THR A 70 2.16 12.08 -7.21
N ASP A 71 3.18 12.72 -6.63
CA ASP A 71 4.29 12.02 -5.99
C ASP A 71 3.82 11.30 -4.72
N CYS A 72 3.89 9.96 -4.72
CA CYS A 72 3.42 9.16 -3.59
C CYS A 72 4.25 9.35 -2.33
N CYS A 73 5.49 9.83 -2.43
CA CYS A 73 6.32 10.15 -1.27
C CYS A 73 5.78 11.33 -0.46
N LEU A 74 4.81 12.09 -1.01
CA LEU A 74 4.11 13.17 -0.33
C LEU A 74 2.75 12.75 0.24
N TRP A 75 2.36 11.49 0.05
CA TRP A 75 1.08 10.98 0.52
C TRP A 75 1.11 10.73 2.03
N GLU A 76 0.00 10.99 2.71
CA GLU A 76 -0.12 10.76 4.14
C GLU A 76 0.20 9.30 4.48
N GLY A 77 1.08 9.11 5.47
CA GLY A 77 1.50 7.77 5.89
C GLY A 77 2.49 7.07 4.97
N VAL A 78 2.85 7.66 3.81
CA VAL A 78 3.87 7.10 2.92
C VAL A 78 5.20 7.81 3.20
N GLY A 79 6.26 7.03 3.41
CA GLY A 79 7.63 7.54 3.48
C GLY A 79 8.51 6.82 2.49
N CYS A 80 9.43 7.55 1.88
CA CYS A 80 10.38 7.05 0.89
C CYS A 80 11.82 7.09 1.44
N ASP A 81 12.75 6.44 0.74
CA ASP A 81 14.16 6.46 1.10
C ASP A 81 14.74 7.87 0.96
N ASP A 82 15.01 8.53 2.09
CA ASP A 82 15.53 9.91 2.18
C ASP A 82 17.07 9.98 2.10
N ASP A 83 17.75 8.88 1.79
CA ASP A 83 19.21 8.87 1.66
C ASP A 83 19.63 9.76 0.48
N ILE A 84 20.22 10.92 0.78
CA ILE A 84 20.69 11.91 -0.21
C ILE A 84 21.72 11.29 -1.17
N SER A 85 22.36 10.18 -0.80
CA SER A 85 23.32 9.46 -1.64
C SER A 85 22.70 8.37 -2.54
N SER A 86 21.45 7.99 -2.30
CA SER A 86 20.79 6.89 -3.02
C SER A 86 19.26 7.01 -3.14
N SER A 87 18.69 8.22 -3.02
CA SER A 87 17.24 8.40 -3.04
C SER A 87 16.70 7.98 -4.40
N ASP A 88 16.12 6.79 -4.42
CA ASP A 88 15.48 6.19 -5.59
C ASP A 88 13.96 6.39 -5.53
N GLY A 89 13.45 7.21 -4.60
CA GLY A 89 12.00 7.40 -4.42
C GLY A 89 11.27 6.11 -4.03
N SER A 90 12.01 5.10 -3.56
CA SER A 90 11.44 3.83 -3.12
C SER A 90 10.67 4.01 -1.82
N VAL A 91 9.43 3.54 -1.79
CA VAL A 91 8.58 3.49 -0.59
C VAL A 91 9.19 2.54 0.43
N THR A 92 9.58 3.09 1.58
CA THR A 92 10.19 2.37 2.71
C THR A 92 9.28 2.34 3.93
N THR A 93 8.30 3.24 4.00
CA THR A 93 7.39 3.36 5.14
C THR A 93 5.96 3.42 4.63
N LEU A 94 5.11 2.57 5.21
CA LEU A 94 3.66 2.70 5.14
C LEU A 94 3.11 2.67 6.57
N ASP A 95 2.77 3.84 7.08
CA ASP A 95 2.07 4.02 8.35
C ASP A 95 0.61 4.35 8.03
N LEU A 96 -0.28 3.40 8.30
CA LEU A 96 -1.72 3.59 8.27
C LEU A 96 -2.36 3.36 9.65
N GLY A 97 -1.57 3.36 10.72
CA GLY A 97 -2.03 3.10 12.08
C GLY A 97 -3.12 4.08 12.53
N GLY A 98 -4.15 3.59 13.22
CA GLY A 98 -5.15 4.43 13.90
C GLY A 98 -6.04 5.29 12.98
N ARG A 99 -6.19 4.90 11.70
CA ARG A 99 -6.95 5.65 10.70
C ARG A 99 -8.41 5.20 10.55
N GLY A 100 -8.86 4.30 11.41
CA GLY A 100 -10.22 3.76 11.40
C GLY A 100 -10.58 3.10 10.07
N LEU A 101 -9.60 2.60 9.31
CA LEU A 101 -9.82 2.03 7.99
C LEU A 101 -10.52 0.68 8.14
N TYR A 102 -11.55 0.44 7.33
CA TYR A 102 -12.23 -0.86 7.24
C TYR A 102 -11.86 -1.58 5.95
N SER A 103 -11.56 -2.88 6.02
CA SER A 103 -11.40 -3.74 4.83
C SER A 103 -11.77 -5.19 5.14
N TYR A 104 -12.10 -5.96 4.11
CA TYR A 104 -12.33 -7.40 4.24
C TYR A 104 -11.03 -8.23 4.26
N GLY A 105 -9.86 -7.58 4.15
CA GLY A 105 -8.57 -8.25 4.22
C GLY A 105 -7.42 -7.39 3.74
N CYS A 106 -6.21 -7.90 3.89
CA CYS A 106 -5.02 -7.23 3.38
C CYS A 106 -4.90 -7.45 1.86
N HIS A 107 -4.92 -6.37 1.08
CA HIS A 107 -4.85 -6.43 -0.38
C HIS A 107 -3.44 -6.85 -0.86
N ALA A 108 -3.37 -7.76 -1.83
CA ALA A 108 -2.11 -8.36 -2.29
C ALA A 108 -1.11 -7.33 -2.88
N ALA A 109 -1.60 -6.19 -3.37
CA ALA A 109 -0.76 -5.10 -3.87
C ALA A 109 0.20 -4.55 -2.81
N LEU A 110 -0.12 -4.69 -1.52
CA LEU A 110 0.78 -4.31 -0.42
C LEU A 110 2.15 -5.00 -0.54
N PHE A 111 2.15 -6.27 -0.96
CA PHE A 111 3.38 -7.07 -1.08
C PHE A 111 4.23 -6.71 -2.30
N ASN A 112 3.78 -5.78 -3.15
CA ASN A 112 4.59 -5.22 -4.23
C ASN A 112 5.56 -4.13 -3.75
N LEU A 113 5.34 -3.57 -2.55
CA LEU A 113 6.21 -2.57 -1.95
C LEU A 113 7.43 -3.24 -1.29
N THR A 114 8.25 -3.90 -2.11
CA THR A 114 9.36 -4.76 -1.65
C THR A 114 10.51 -4.01 -0.96
N SER A 115 10.52 -2.67 -1.06
CA SER A 115 11.46 -1.81 -0.33
C SER A 115 10.99 -1.44 1.08
N LEU A 116 9.80 -1.85 1.50
CA LEU A 116 9.26 -1.56 2.83
C LEU A 116 10.21 -2.02 3.94
N ARG A 117 10.43 -1.11 4.89
CA ARG A 117 11.15 -1.31 6.15
C ARG A 117 10.20 -1.19 7.34
N TYR A 118 9.18 -0.35 7.24
CA TYR A 118 8.19 -0.10 8.27
C TYR A 118 6.77 -0.25 7.70
N LEU A 119 5.97 -1.14 8.28
CA LEU A 119 4.56 -1.34 7.94
C LEU A 119 3.72 -1.33 9.22
N ASP A 120 2.84 -0.35 9.33
CA ASP A 120 1.89 -0.23 10.42
C ASP A 120 0.46 -0.15 9.88
N LEU A 121 -0.33 -1.18 10.21
CA LEU A 121 -1.76 -1.26 9.92
C LEU A 121 -2.58 -1.33 11.22
N SER A 122 -1.97 -1.03 12.37
CA SER A 122 -2.57 -1.18 13.69
C SER A 122 -3.79 -0.29 13.89
N LEU A 123 -4.65 -0.66 14.84
CA LEU A 123 -5.83 0.16 15.21
C LEU A 123 -6.73 0.51 14.01
N ASN A 124 -6.86 -0.44 13.07
CA ASN A 124 -7.83 -0.42 11.98
C ASN A 124 -8.77 -1.64 12.11
N ASP A 125 -9.70 -1.84 11.19
CA ASP A 125 -10.60 -2.99 11.22
C ASP A 125 -10.53 -3.78 9.90
N PHE A 126 -9.82 -4.90 9.93
CA PHE A 126 -9.74 -5.83 8.80
C PHE A 126 -10.84 -6.91 8.83
N GLY A 127 -11.96 -6.62 9.49
CA GLY A 127 -13.23 -7.32 9.33
C GLY A 127 -13.21 -8.76 9.82
N GLY A 128 -12.35 -9.11 10.77
CA GLY A 128 -12.19 -10.51 11.15
C GLY A 128 -11.62 -11.32 10.00
N SER A 129 -10.62 -10.81 9.28
CA SER A 129 -9.92 -11.53 8.20
C SER A 129 -8.66 -12.25 8.71
N ARG A 130 -8.19 -13.25 7.97
CA ARG A 130 -6.91 -13.91 8.27
C ARG A 130 -5.77 -13.06 7.72
N ILE A 131 -4.64 -13.08 8.39
CA ILE A 131 -3.40 -12.55 7.81
C ILE A 131 -3.06 -13.37 6.54
N PRO A 132 -2.71 -12.73 5.41
CA PRO A 132 -2.38 -13.45 4.17
C PRO A 132 -1.31 -14.53 4.37
N ALA A 133 -1.54 -15.70 3.79
CA ALA A 133 -0.65 -16.85 3.96
C ALA A 133 0.68 -16.70 3.21
N ASP A 134 0.72 -15.81 2.22
CA ASP A 134 1.79 -15.54 1.27
C ASP A 134 2.02 -14.02 1.11
N GLY A 135 3.07 -13.65 0.37
CA GLY A 135 3.43 -12.26 0.07
C GLY A 135 4.43 -11.66 1.05
N PHE A 136 4.36 -11.99 2.35
CA PHE A 136 5.32 -11.51 3.35
C PHE A 136 6.77 -11.90 3.02
N GLU A 137 7.01 -13.07 2.41
CA GLU A 137 8.36 -13.48 1.99
C GLU A 137 9.03 -12.53 0.98
N ARG A 138 8.25 -11.66 0.33
CA ARG A 138 8.75 -10.64 -0.61
C ARG A 138 9.25 -9.38 0.11
N LEU A 139 8.82 -9.16 1.35
CA LEU A 139 9.15 -7.97 2.15
C LEU A 139 10.45 -8.20 2.96
N SER A 140 11.51 -8.64 2.29
CA SER A 140 12.77 -9.07 2.94
C SER A 140 13.49 -7.95 3.70
N LYS A 141 13.20 -6.69 3.40
CA LYS A 141 13.75 -5.51 4.07
C LYS A 141 12.92 -5.05 5.28
N LEU A 142 11.77 -5.69 5.55
CA LEU A 142 10.87 -5.27 6.62
C LEU A 142 11.54 -5.48 7.98
N THR A 143 11.58 -4.40 8.76
CA THR A 143 12.18 -4.35 10.10
C THR A 143 11.12 -4.19 11.18
N HIS A 144 10.00 -3.53 10.87
CA HIS A 144 8.91 -3.29 11.80
C HIS A 144 7.60 -3.67 11.13
N LEU A 145 6.87 -4.58 11.76
CA LEU A 145 5.52 -4.99 11.36
C LEU A 145 4.58 -4.85 12.55
N ASN A 146 3.59 -3.97 12.40
CA ASN A 146 2.55 -3.77 13.40
C ASN A 146 1.16 -4.02 12.79
N LEU A 147 0.52 -5.12 13.22
CA LEU A 147 -0.85 -5.49 12.86
C LEU A 147 -1.75 -5.53 14.10
N SER A 148 -1.31 -4.88 15.18
CA SER A 148 -2.00 -4.95 16.47
C SER A 148 -3.36 -4.28 16.42
N TYR A 149 -4.32 -4.86 17.15
CA TYR A 149 -5.66 -4.29 17.28
C TYR A 149 -6.37 -4.04 15.94
N SER A 150 -6.02 -4.84 14.91
CA SER A 150 -6.51 -4.66 13.54
C SER A 150 -7.68 -5.60 13.17
N GLY A 151 -8.24 -6.34 14.13
CA GLY A 151 -9.32 -7.30 13.87
C GLY A 151 -8.91 -8.55 13.08
N PHE A 152 -7.62 -8.83 12.92
CA PHE A 152 -7.17 -10.09 12.31
C PHE A 152 -7.45 -11.29 13.23
N TYR A 153 -7.73 -12.45 12.62
CA TYR A 153 -7.96 -13.73 13.34
C TYR A 153 -7.21 -14.90 12.70
N GLY A 154 -7.22 -16.03 13.39
CA GLY A 154 -6.67 -17.29 12.90
C GLY A 154 -5.18 -17.45 13.20
N GLN A 155 -4.56 -18.40 12.49
CA GLN A 155 -3.15 -18.75 12.71
C GLN A 155 -2.21 -17.69 12.11
N ILE A 156 -1.13 -17.39 12.83
CA ILE A 156 -0.03 -16.58 12.31
C ILE A 156 0.65 -17.32 11.14
N PRO A 157 0.69 -16.76 9.92
CA PRO A 157 1.28 -17.43 8.77
C PRO A 157 2.79 -17.66 8.92
N ILE A 158 3.27 -18.82 8.45
CA ILE A 158 4.71 -19.14 8.43
C ILE A 158 5.52 -18.17 7.57
N ALA A 159 4.88 -17.48 6.62
CA ALA A 159 5.52 -16.46 5.80
C ALA A 159 6.07 -15.28 6.63
N ILE A 160 5.46 -14.94 7.77
CA ILE A 160 6.01 -13.95 8.72
C ILE A 160 7.37 -14.43 9.26
N GLY A 161 7.54 -15.74 9.48
CA GLY A 161 8.81 -16.32 9.89
C GLY A 161 9.92 -16.23 8.85
N LYS A 162 9.62 -15.84 7.60
CA LYS A 162 10.61 -15.61 6.53
C LYS A 162 11.13 -14.17 6.50
N LEU A 163 10.61 -13.28 7.33
CA LEU A 163 11.06 -11.88 7.44
C LEU A 163 12.36 -11.82 8.25
N THR A 164 13.49 -12.13 7.61
CA THR A 164 14.79 -12.26 8.27
C THR A 164 15.36 -10.95 8.83
N SER A 165 14.87 -9.80 8.36
CA SER A 165 15.30 -8.47 8.81
C SER A 165 14.41 -7.91 9.93
N LEU A 166 13.41 -8.67 10.39
CA LEU A 166 12.41 -8.18 11.33
C LEU A 166 13.02 -7.98 12.73
N ILE A 167 12.84 -6.79 13.28
CA ILE A 167 13.31 -6.37 14.60
C ILE A 167 12.12 -6.26 15.56
N SER A 168 10.97 -5.78 15.07
CA SER A 168 9.75 -5.62 15.85
C SER A 168 8.56 -6.26 15.13
N LEU A 169 7.83 -7.09 15.88
CA LEU A 169 6.58 -7.71 15.45
C LEU A 169 5.53 -7.52 16.53
N ASP A 170 4.47 -6.79 16.21
CA ASP A 170 3.30 -6.66 17.07
C ASP A 170 2.06 -7.22 16.39
N LEU A 171 1.52 -8.29 16.98
CA LEU A 171 0.31 -8.99 16.56
C LEU A 171 -0.72 -9.03 17.71
N SER A 172 -0.57 -8.15 18.70
CA SER A 172 -1.47 -8.11 19.86
C SER A 172 -2.91 -7.83 19.44
N SER A 173 -3.87 -8.43 20.14
CA SER A 173 -5.30 -8.27 19.88
C SER A 173 -6.04 -8.15 21.21
N LEU A 174 -7.16 -7.42 21.21
CA LEU A 174 -8.06 -7.35 22.37
C LEU A 174 -8.78 -8.68 22.63
N LEU A 175 -8.82 -9.59 21.64
CA LEU A 175 -9.41 -10.93 21.76
C LEU A 175 -8.38 -11.92 22.30
N ILE A 176 -7.91 -11.67 23.52
CA ILE A 176 -7.43 -12.77 24.36
C ILE A 176 -8.70 -13.56 24.71
N TRP A 177 -8.70 -14.89 24.51
CA TRP A 177 -9.72 -15.85 25.00
C TRP A 177 -10.95 -16.21 24.13
N MET A 178 -10.77 -16.61 22.87
CA MET A 178 -11.70 -17.61 22.29
C MET A 178 -10.92 -18.67 21.50
N ILE A 179 -10.31 -19.58 22.25
CA ILE A 179 -9.92 -20.92 21.80
C ILE A 179 -10.74 -21.93 22.60
#